data_AF-A0A355RFW3-F1
#
_entry.id   AF-A0A355RFW3-F1
#
_cell.length_a   1.000
_cell.length_b   1.000
_cell.length_c   1.000
_cell.angle_alpha   90.00
_cell.angle_beta   90.00
_cell.angle_gamma   90.00
#
_symmetry.space_group_name_H-M   'P 1'
#
loop_
_entity.id
_entity.type
_entity.pdbx_description
1 polymer ?
#
loop_
_entity_poly.entity_id
_entity_poly.type
_entity_poly.pdbx_seq_one_letter_code
_entity_poly.pdbx_strand_id
1 'polypeptide(L)'
;EPKTWNELLSNCDSLKGVGVTPFTIGTRYLWTAAGVFDYLNLRTNGYDVHNGLTAGKIKYTDERIRAAFANWKEMLERCSFVDNHASMDWQGGVAAFANGDAAMYVMGNFAVGAMKEAGLTNDQIDYFQFPEITPGLPMAEEAPADAFFIPSGAKNKEGARKFLAFVAHPETQTNWNKAIHQLPPNSKAEVGDDKFIQEGFAVVSNAAGLAQFYDRDAPAAMASEGMKGFQEFMLDPSKLDAILERLDAVQADVYK
;
A
#
# COMPACT_ATOMS: atom_id res chain seq x y z
N GLU A 1 -18.04 -7.13 3.49
CA GLU A 1 -16.77 -6.79 2.83
C GLU A 1 -16.86 -7.13 1.35
N PRO A 2 -16.45 -6.24 0.44
CA PRO A 2 -16.40 -6.54 -0.98
C PRO A 2 -15.27 -7.54 -1.27
N LYS A 3 -15.55 -8.55 -2.10
CA LYS A 3 -14.54 -9.50 -2.62
C LYS A 3 -14.18 -9.21 -4.07
N THR A 4 -15.08 -8.55 -4.81
CA THR A 4 -14.86 -8.13 -6.20
C THR A 4 -14.87 -6.62 -6.36
N TRP A 5 -14.28 -6.14 -7.45
CA TRP A 5 -14.27 -4.72 -7.82
C TRP A 5 -15.67 -4.12 -7.89
N ASN A 6 -16.61 -4.83 -8.52
CA ASN A 6 -17.98 -4.36 -8.66
C ASN A 6 -18.70 -4.24 -7.31
N GLU A 7 -18.45 -5.17 -6.37
CA GLU A 7 -18.98 -5.07 -5.01
C GLU A 7 -18.40 -3.86 -4.28
N LEU A 8 -17.10 -3.59 -4.43
CA LEU A 8 -16.47 -2.42 -3.83
C LEU A 8 -17.11 -1.13 -4.36
N LEU A 9 -17.24 -1.00 -5.67
CA LEU A 9 -17.85 0.17 -6.28
C LEU A 9 -19.33 0.33 -5.90
N SER A 10 -20.06 -0.77 -5.75
CA SER A 10 -21.45 -0.74 -5.25
C SER A 10 -21.53 -0.26 -3.80
N ASN A 11 -20.57 -0.66 -2.95
CA ASN A 11 -20.49 -0.16 -1.57
C ASN A 11 -20.18 1.34 -1.57
N CYS A 12 -19.25 1.78 -2.43
CA CYS A 12 -18.92 3.18 -2.62
C CYS A 12 -20.13 4.03 -3.00
N ASP A 13 -20.92 3.59 -3.99
CA ASP A 13 -22.14 4.30 -4.39
C ASP A 13 -23.15 4.39 -3.24
N SER A 14 -23.29 3.32 -2.45
CA SER A 14 -24.17 3.28 -1.29
C SER A 14 -23.74 4.26 -0.18
N LEU A 15 -22.44 4.32 0.10
CA LEU A 15 -21.84 5.23 1.08
C LEU A 15 -22.03 6.70 0.67
N LYS A 16 -21.78 7.02 -0.61
CA LYS A 16 -22.04 8.37 -1.15
C LYS A 16 -23.51 8.73 -1.09
N GLY A 17 -24.41 7.77 -1.32
CA GLY A 17 -25.86 7.97 -1.22
C GLY A 17 -26.33 8.41 0.17
N VAL A 18 -25.55 8.11 1.22
CA VAL A 18 -25.82 8.53 2.60
C VAL A 18 -24.87 9.64 3.09
N GLY A 19 -24.06 10.23 2.21
CA GLY A 19 -23.17 11.35 2.52
C GLY A 19 -21.88 10.97 3.25
N VAL A 20 -21.50 9.69 3.24
CA VAL A 20 -20.21 9.23 3.80
C VAL A 20 -19.20 9.12 2.68
N THR A 21 -17.97 9.63 2.88
CA THR A 21 -16.90 9.49 1.89
C THR A 21 -16.40 8.04 1.87
N PRO A 22 -16.40 7.34 0.75
CA PRO A 22 -15.97 5.94 0.73
C PRO A 22 -14.52 5.72 1.19
N PHE A 23 -13.55 6.51 0.72
CA PHE A 23 -12.16 6.37 1.14
C PHE A 23 -11.58 7.63 1.81
N THR A 24 -10.85 7.42 2.91
CA THR A 24 -9.87 8.39 3.40
C THR A 24 -8.50 8.14 2.77
N ILE A 25 -7.66 9.17 2.72
CA ILE A 25 -6.24 9.07 2.37
C ILE A 25 -5.53 10.37 2.77
N GLY A 26 -4.25 10.27 3.15
CA GLY A 26 -3.36 11.41 3.27
C GLY A 26 -2.14 11.25 2.38
N THR A 27 -2.00 12.14 1.40
CA THR A 27 -0.99 12.05 0.32
C THR A 27 0.09 13.13 0.40
N ARG A 28 0.16 13.92 1.48
CA ARG A 28 1.29 14.83 1.73
C ARG A 28 2.62 14.06 1.67
N TYR A 29 2.61 12.84 2.20
CA TYR A 29 3.62 11.84 1.90
C TYR A 29 3.10 10.98 0.75
N LEU A 30 3.77 11.06 -0.40
CA LEU A 30 3.23 10.61 -1.68
C LEU A 30 3.09 9.08 -1.80
N TRP A 31 3.77 8.32 -0.93
CA TRP A 31 3.77 6.86 -0.98
C TRP A 31 2.37 6.25 -0.79
N THR A 32 1.44 6.92 -0.11
CA THR A 32 0.07 6.42 0.07
C THR A 32 -0.71 6.41 -1.24
N ALA A 33 -0.50 7.40 -2.12
CA ALA A 33 -1.06 7.40 -3.47
C ALA A 33 -0.42 6.27 -4.30
N ALA A 34 0.86 5.99 -4.07
CA ALA A 34 1.56 4.88 -4.69
C ALA A 34 0.97 3.53 -4.27
N GLY A 35 0.71 3.30 -2.97
CA GLY A 35 0.07 2.06 -2.50
C GLY A 35 -1.32 1.81 -3.10
N VAL A 36 -2.10 2.87 -3.35
CA VAL A 36 -3.37 2.73 -4.10
C VAL A 36 -3.10 2.26 -5.54
N PHE A 37 -2.14 2.88 -6.23
CA PHE A 37 -1.73 2.45 -7.57
C PHE A 37 -1.19 1.02 -7.58
N ASP A 38 -0.41 0.63 -6.58
CA ASP A 38 0.22 -0.67 -6.46
C ASP A 38 -0.85 -1.77 -6.41
N TYR A 39 -1.84 -1.63 -5.53
CA TYR A 39 -2.98 -2.56 -5.48
C TYR A 39 -3.81 -2.58 -6.76
N LEU A 40 -4.09 -1.41 -7.36
CA LEU A 40 -4.81 -1.35 -8.64
C LEU A 40 -4.05 -2.10 -9.74
N ASN A 41 -2.74 -1.91 -9.83
CA ASN A 41 -1.91 -2.57 -10.82
C ASN A 41 -1.76 -4.08 -10.53
N LEU A 42 -1.57 -4.47 -9.27
CA LEU A 42 -1.50 -5.88 -8.86
C LEU A 42 -2.80 -6.62 -9.18
N ARG A 43 -3.96 -5.99 -8.97
CA ARG A 43 -5.28 -6.61 -9.22
C ARG A 43 -5.71 -6.57 -10.68
N THR A 44 -5.16 -5.64 -11.46
CA THR A 44 -5.43 -5.53 -12.91
C THR A 44 -4.50 -6.42 -13.73
N ASN A 45 -3.22 -6.46 -13.37
CA ASN A 45 -2.17 -6.99 -14.23
C ASN A 45 -1.27 -8.06 -13.60
N GLY A 46 -1.30 -8.18 -12.27
CA GLY A 46 -0.58 -9.21 -11.54
C GLY A 46 0.86 -8.83 -11.20
N TYR A 47 1.49 -9.70 -10.42
CA TYR A 47 2.81 -9.49 -9.82
C TYR A 47 3.92 -9.17 -10.82
N ASP A 48 4.00 -9.92 -11.92
CA ASP A 48 5.10 -9.78 -12.89
C ASP A 48 5.02 -8.46 -13.66
N VAL A 49 3.81 -7.97 -13.96
CA VAL A 49 3.64 -6.67 -14.62
C VAL A 49 3.97 -5.54 -13.65
N HIS A 50 3.51 -5.65 -12.41
CA HIS A 50 3.83 -4.68 -11.37
C HIS A 50 5.34 -4.54 -11.16
N ASN A 51 6.05 -5.65 -10.93
CA ASN A 51 7.51 -5.61 -10.78
C ASN A 51 8.25 -5.31 -12.07
N GLY A 52 7.67 -5.65 -13.23
CA GLY A 52 8.21 -5.25 -14.52
C GLY A 52 8.27 -3.74 -14.68
N LEU A 53 7.26 -3.02 -14.19
CA LEU A 53 7.22 -1.55 -14.20
C LEU A 53 8.31 -0.95 -13.32
N THR A 54 8.38 -1.37 -12.05
CA THR A 54 9.36 -0.86 -11.07
C THR A 54 10.79 -1.32 -11.35
N ALA A 55 10.98 -2.37 -12.15
CA ALA A 55 12.28 -2.78 -12.67
C ALA A 55 12.67 -2.10 -14.00
N GLY A 56 11.87 -1.16 -14.51
CA GLY A 56 12.16 -0.45 -15.77
C GLY A 56 11.98 -1.28 -17.04
N LYS A 57 11.36 -2.46 -16.96
CA LYS A 57 11.14 -3.37 -18.10
C LYS A 57 9.82 -3.11 -18.82
N ILE A 58 8.87 -2.48 -18.14
CA ILE A 58 7.57 -2.08 -18.69
C ILE A 58 7.47 -0.57 -18.60
N LYS A 59 7.04 0.05 -19.70
CA LYS A 59 6.82 1.49 -19.78
C LYS A 59 5.53 1.87 -19.06
N TYR A 60 5.48 3.07 -18.50
CA TYR A 60 4.26 3.66 -17.96
C TYR A 60 3.19 3.85 -19.03
N THR A 61 3.58 4.07 -20.29
CA THR A 61 2.64 4.17 -21.42
C THR A 61 2.10 2.83 -21.92
N ASP A 62 2.54 1.69 -21.37
CA ASP A 62 2.02 0.36 -21.72
C ASP A 62 0.51 0.26 -21.43
N GLU A 63 -0.24 -0.36 -22.32
CA GLU A 63 -1.70 -0.49 -22.23
C GLU A 63 -2.16 -1.17 -20.92
N ARG A 64 -1.36 -2.08 -20.37
CA ARG A 64 -1.64 -2.71 -19.07
C ARG A 64 -1.58 -1.69 -17.94
N ILE A 65 -0.59 -0.80 -17.95
CA ILE A 65 -0.47 0.26 -16.95
C ILE A 65 -1.61 1.28 -17.13
N ARG A 66 -1.97 1.61 -18.37
CA ARG A 66 -3.15 2.44 -18.67
C ARG A 66 -4.44 1.82 -18.13
N ALA A 67 -4.60 0.49 -18.19
CA ALA A 67 -5.75 -0.19 -17.62
C ALA A 67 -5.82 -0.04 -16.08
N ALA A 68 -4.68 -0.07 -15.38
CA ALA A 68 -4.66 0.21 -13.93
C ALA A 68 -5.09 1.65 -13.62
N PHE A 69 -4.66 2.63 -14.41
CA PHE A 69 -5.13 4.02 -14.29
C PHE A 69 -6.60 4.20 -14.68
N ALA A 70 -7.13 3.40 -15.60
CA ALA A 70 -8.56 3.40 -15.92
C ALA A 70 -9.40 2.92 -14.73
N ASN A 71 -8.98 1.86 -14.05
CA ASN A 71 -9.60 1.41 -12.80
C ASN A 71 -9.45 2.47 -11.70
N TRP A 72 -8.29 3.15 -11.62
CA TRP A 72 -8.12 4.24 -10.68
C TRP A 72 -9.10 5.39 -10.95
N LYS A 73 -9.26 5.78 -12.22
CA LYS A 73 -10.23 6.82 -12.61
C LYS A 73 -11.65 6.44 -12.20
N GLU A 74 -12.07 5.21 -12.44
CA GLU A 74 -13.39 4.72 -12.00
C GLU A 74 -13.52 4.80 -10.47
N MET A 75 -12.47 4.43 -9.72
CA MET A 75 -12.43 4.56 -8.26
C MET A 75 -12.54 6.02 -7.81
N LEU A 76 -11.85 6.97 -8.46
CA LEU A 76 -11.96 8.39 -8.15
C LEU A 76 -13.40 8.90 -8.38
N GLU A 77 -14.05 8.49 -9.46
CA GLU A 77 -15.41 8.90 -9.81
C GLU A 77 -16.48 8.30 -8.89
N ARG A 78 -16.41 6.98 -8.66
CA ARG A 78 -17.44 6.23 -7.93
C ARG A 78 -17.18 6.15 -6.44
N CYS A 79 -15.93 5.98 -6.02
CA CYS A 79 -15.56 5.91 -4.63
C CYS A 79 -15.17 7.26 -4.03
N SER A 80 -14.60 8.20 -4.77
CA SER A 80 -14.05 9.44 -4.22
C SER A 80 -13.04 9.23 -3.06
N PHE A 81 -12.31 10.27 -2.74
CA PHE A 81 -11.44 10.34 -1.57
C PHE A 81 -11.72 11.66 -0.85
N VAL A 82 -11.30 11.76 0.41
CA VAL A 82 -11.33 13.05 1.15
C VAL A 82 -10.61 14.16 0.36
N ASP A 83 -11.29 15.28 0.12
CA ASP A 83 -10.85 16.33 -0.84
C ASP A 83 -9.48 16.94 -0.51
N ASN A 84 -9.17 17.13 0.78
CA ASN A 84 -7.96 17.78 1.25
C ASN A 84 -6.76 16.82 1.40
N HIS A 85 -6.82 15.63 0.78
CA HIS A 85 -5.81 14.58 0.92
C HIS A 85 -4.37 15.04 0.65
N ALA A 86 -4.14 16.00 -0.25
CA ALA A 86 -2.80 16.51 -0.56
C ALA A 86 -2.14 17.26 0.62
N SER A 87 -2.95 17.79 1.54
CA SER A 87 -2.47 18.54 2.72
C SER A 87 -2.25 17.66 3.95
N MET A 88 -2.80 16.44 3.95
CA MET A 88 -2.79 15.52 5.08
C MET A 88 -1.69 14.46 4.92
N ASP A 89 -1.00 14.13 6.02
CA ASP A 89 -0.29 12.85 6.09
C ASP A 89 -1.27 11.71 6.34
N TRP A 90 -0.77 10.48 6.27
CA TRP A 90 -1.61 9.30 6.37
C TRP A 90 -2.31 9.20 7.73
N GLN A 91 -1.66 9.69 8.80
CA GLN A 91 -2.25 9.79 10.14
C GLN A 91 -3.41 10.79 10.19
N GLY A 92 -3.28 11.94 9.52
CA GLY A 92 -4.41 12.86 9.32
C GLY A 92 -5.61 12.19 8.66
N GLY A 93 -5.37 11.26 7.73
CA GLY A 93 -6.42 10.43 7.13
C GLY A 93 -7.15 9.52 8.13
N VAL A 94 -6.48 9.07 9.20
CA VAL A 94 -7.10 8.25 10.26
C VAL A 94 -8.19 9.03 10.99
N ALA A 95 -8.05 10.35 11.16
CA ALA A 95 -9.07 11.16 11.84
C ALA A 95 -10.41 11.15 11.09
N ALA A 96 -10.40 11.27 9.76
CA ALA A 96 -11.62 11.20 8.95
C ALA A 96 -12.31 9.81 9.07
N PHE A 97 -11.52 8.75 9.13
CA PHE A 97 -12.02 7.40 9.37
C PHE A 97 -12.61 7.25 10.79
N ALA A 98 -11.89 7.70 11.81
CA ALA A 98 -12.30 7.60 13.21
C ALA A 98 -13.56 8.41 13.54
N ASN A 99 -13.75 9.56 12.87
CA ASN A 99 -14.94 10.39 13.03
C ASN A 99 -16.16 9.86 12.25
N GLY A 100 -15.99 8.87 11.38
CA GLY A 100 -17.05 8.36 10.50
C GLY A 100 -17.31 9.23 9.27
N ASP A 101 -16.46 10.23 8.99
CA ASP A 101 -16.52 11.05 7.78
C ASP A 101 -16.11 10.24 6.53
N ALA A 102 -15.28 9.22 6.74
CA ALA A 102 -14.85 8.27 5.72
C ALA A 102 -14.94 6.80 6.18
N ALA A 103 -15.22 5.88 5.27
CA ALA A 103 -15.57 4.50 5.61
C ALA A 103 -14.46 3.46 5.41
N MET A 104 -13.47 3.71 4.55
CA MET A 104 -12.42 2.75 4.19
C MET A 104 -11.06 3.45 4.04
N TYR A 105 -9.97 2.70 4.25
CA TYR A 105 -8.60 3.17 4.06
C TYR A 105 -7.75 2.05 3.45
N VAL A 106 -7.21 2.26 2.25
CA VAL A 106 -6.18 1.38 1.67
C VAL A 106 -4.87 1.61 2.42
N MET A 107 -4.57 0.73 3.39
CA MET A 107 -3.46 0.92 4.31
C MET A 107 -3.00 -0.39 4.94
N GLY A 108 -1.72 -0.46 5.32
CA GLY A 108 -1.16 -1.61 6.02
C GLY A 108 -1.64 -1.75 7.47
N ASN A 109 -1.47 -2.93 8.04
CA ASN A 109 -1.90 -3.28 9.40
C ASN A 109 -1.33 -2.35 10.49
N PHE A 110 -0.19 -1.70 10.23
CA PHE A 110 0.42 -0.75 11.16
C PHE A 110 -0.50 0.46 11.48
N ALA A 111 -1.50 0.76 10.65
CA ALA A 111 -2.45 1.85 10.91
C ALA A 111 -3.47 1.53 12.01
N VAL A 112 -3.70 0.26 12.34
CA VAL A 112 -4.63 -0.16 13.40
C VAL A 112 -4.26 0.47 14.75
N GLY A 113 -2.96 0.59 15.05
CA GLY A 113 -2.50 1.26 16.27
C GLY A 113 -2.97 2.71 16.34
N ALA A 114 -2.79 3.48 15.26
CA ALA A 114 -3.24 4.87 15.17
C ALA A 114 -4.78 4.99 15.23
N MET A 115 -5.52 4.04 14.65
CA MET A 115 -6.98 3.99 14.75
C MET A 115 -7.45 3.77 16.19
N LYS A 116 -6.79 2.87 16.94
CA LYS A 116 -7.06 2.61 18.36
C LYS A 116 -6.69 3.81 19.23
N GLU A 117 -5.57 4.48 18.94
CA GLU A 117 -5.18 5.73 19.61
C GLU A 117 -6.19 6.87 19.37
N ALA A 118 -6.85 6.87 18.20
CA ALA A 118 -7.95 7.78 17.89
C ALA A 118 -9.29 7.39 18.58
N GLY A 119 -9.31 6.32 19.38
CA GLY A 119 -10.46 5.91 20.20
C GLY A 119 -11.36 4.84 19.58
N LEU A 120 -11.00 4.29 18.41
CA LEU A 120 -11.76 3.18 17.81
C LEU A 120 -11.47 1.86 18.53
N THR A 121 -12.51 1.03 18.66
CA THR A 121 -12.40 -0.33 19.22
C THR A 121 -12.31 -1.39 18.10
N ASN A 122 -11.97 -2.63 18.47
CA ASN A 122 -11.96 -3.76 17.53
C ASN A 122 -13.33 -4.03 16.88
N ASP A 123 -14.44 -3.61 17.50
CA ASP A 123 -15.78 -3.78 16.94
C ASP A 123 -16.13 -2.70 15.91
N GLN A 124 -15.35 -1.63 15.83
CA GLN A 124 -15.54 -0.49 14.92
C GLN A 124 -14.56 -0.50 13.74
N ILE A 125 -13.53 -1.35 13.79
CA ILE A 125 -12.52 -1.48 12.74
C ILE A 125 -12.63 -2.88 12.17
N ASP A 126 -12.61 -2.97 10.84
CA ASP A 126 -12.49 -4.24 10.15
C ASP A 126 -11.42 -4.18 9.06
N TYR A 127 -11.02 -5.34 8.59
CA TYR A 127 -10.06 -5.51 7.51
C TYR A 127 -10.64 -6.38 6.41
N PHE A 128 -10.40 -6.00 5.17
CA PHE A 128 -10.63 -6.87 4.03
C PHE A 128 -9.49 -6.71 3.02
N GLN A 129 -9.13 -7.83 2.39
CA GLN A 129 -8.15 -7.85 1.31
C GLN A 129 -8.64 -7.00 0.14
N PHE A 130 -7.74 -6.25 -0.51
CA PHE A 130 -8.12 -5.42 -1.65
C PHE A 130 -8.81 -6.29 -2.72
N PRO A 131 -10.00 -5.92 -3.21
CA PRO A 131 -10.83 -6.80 -4.03
C PRO A 131 -10.23 -7.20 -5.38
N GLU A 132 -10.64 -8.36 -5.89
CA GLU A 132 -10.28 -8.82 -7.22
C GLU A 132 -10.84 -7.88 -8.31
N ILE A 133 -10.01 -7.46 -9.26
CA ILE A 133 -10.43 -6.71 -10.44
C ILE A 133 -10.52 -7.65 -11.66
N THR A 134 -9.46 -8.42 -11.92
CA THR A 134 -9.42 -9.38 -13.02
C THR A 134 -9.70 -10.80 -12.52
N PRO A 135 -10.83 -11.43 -12.90
CA PRO A 135 -11.19 -12.76 -12.43
C PRO A 135 -10.13 -13.82 -12.72
N GLY A 136 -9.74 -14.57 -11.70
CA GLY A 136 -8.79 -15.68 -11.80
C GLY A 136 -7.32 -15.27 -11.89
N LEU A 137 -7.01 -13.98 -11.78
CA LEU A 137 -5.64 -13.50 -11.67
C LEU A 137 -5.09 -13.85 -10.29
N PRO A 138 -3.92 -14.52 -10.17
CA PRO A 138 -3.32 -14.81 -8.88
C PRO A 138 -3.09 -13.53 -8.06
N MET A 139 -3.63 -13.47 -6.84
CA MET A 139 -3.54 -12.29 -5.98
C MET A 139 -2.16 -12.18 -5.35
N ALA A 140 -1.44 -11.11 -5.66
CA ALA A 140 -0.22 -10.71 -4.99
C ALA A 140 -0.49 -9.55 -4.01
N GLU A 141 0.37 -9.41 -3.01
CA GLU A 141 0.17 -8.47 -1.90
C GLU A 141 1.38 -7.56 -1.71
N GLU A 142 1.12 -6.34 -1.26
CA GLU A 142 2.16 -5.47 -0.74
C GLU A 142 2.51 -5.90 0.69
N ALA A 143 3.75 -6.36 0.88
CA ALA A 143 4.26 -6.76 2.18
C ALA A 143 5.66 -6.16 2.40
N PRO A 144 5.73 -4.83 2.58
CA PRO A 144 7.00 -4.15 2.80
C PRO A 144 7.64 -4.61 4.12
N ALA A 145 8.93 -4.91 4.08
CA ALA A 145 9.69 -5.32 5.25
C ALA A 145 10.67 -4.22 5.66
N ASP A 146 10.78 -3.97 6.96
CA ASP A 146 11.81 -3.11 7.51
C ASP A 146 13.10 -3.92 7.75
N ALA A 147 14.23 -3.35 7.34
CA ALA A 147 15.52 -4.01 7.40
C ALA A 147 16.53 -3.19 8.21
N PHE A 148 17.36 -3.91 8.98
CA PHE A 148 18.49 -3.34 9.69
C PHE A 148 19.76 -3.52 8.88
N PHE A 149 20.50 -2.43 8.67
CA PHE A 149 21.76 -2.43 7.92
C PHE A 149 22.95 -2.11 8.81
N ILE A 150 24.10 -2.74 8.55
CA ILE A 150 25.38 -2.33 9.14
C ILE A 150 26.04 -1.33 8.19
N PRO A 151 26.22 -0.06 8.59
CA PRO A 151 26.93 0.91 7.76
C PRO A 151 28.36 0.45 7.44
N SER A 152 28.83 0.71 6.22
CA SER A 152 30.18 0.33 5.79
C SER A 152 31.28 0.91 6.70
N GLY A 153 31.06 2.11 7.23
CA GLY A 153 31.93 2.82 8.17
C GLY A 153 31.70 2.51 9.66
N ALA A 154 30.89 1.50 10.01
CA ALA A 154 30.64 1.16 11.41
C ALA A 154 31.93 0.78 12.15
N LYS A 155 32.16 1.41 13.32
CA LYS A 155 33.36 1.19 14.15
C LYS A 155 33.34 -0.17 14.87
N ASN A 156 32.16 -0.65 15.27
CA ASN A 156 31.97 -1.93 15.96
C ASN A 156 31.13 -2.90 15.13
N LYS A 157 31.71 -3.43 14.04
CA LYS A 157 31.01 -4.37 13.15
C LYS A 157 30.71 -5.71 13.82
N GLU A 158 31.53 -6.15 14.77
CA GLU A 158 31.31 -7.39 15.50
C GLU A 158 30.04 -7.30 16.37
N GLY A 159 29.93 -6.25 17.18
CA GLY A 159 28.74 -5.98 17.99
C GLY A 159 27.49 -5.80 17.14
N ALA A 160 27.59 -5.07 16.03
CA ALA A 160 26.47 -4.91 15.10
C ALA A 160 25.98 -6.25 14.54
N ARG A 161 26.87 -7.16 14.13
CA ARG A 161 26.49 -8.51 13.68
C ARG A 161 25.83 -9.34 14.78
N LYS A 162 26.36 -9.27 16.01
CA LYS A 162 25.76 -9.95 17.18
C LYS A 162 24.34 -9.43 17.44
N PHE A 163 24.14 -8.11 17.34
CA PHE A 163 22.80 -7.50 17.46
C PHE A 163 21.85 -7.96 16.35
N LEU A 164 22.28 -7.95 15.09
CA LEU A 164 21.44 -8.42 13.99
C LEU A 164 21.05 -9.90 14.15
N ALA A 165 21.98 -10.75 14.60
CA ALA A 165 21.69 -12.16 14.89
C ALA A 165 20.67 -12.31 16.06
N PHE A 166 20.80 -11.48 17.10
CA PHE A 166 19.85 -11.44 18.20
C PHE A 166 18.44 -11.00 17.75
N VAL A 167 18.35 -9.90 17.00
CA VAL A 167 17.06 -9.38 16.49
C VAL A 167 16.41 -10.36 15.53
N ALA A 168 17.17 -11.09 14.72
CA ALA A 168 16.64 -12.09 13.81
C ALA A 168 16.20 -13.40 14.51
N HIS A 169 16.52 -13.61 15.80
CA HIS A 169 16.17 -14.84 16.51
C HIS A 169 14.64 -15.01 16.62
N PRO A 170 14.08 -16.23 16.46
CA PRO A 170 12.64 -16.44 16.47
C PRO A 170 11.93 -15.88 17.72
N GLU A 171 12.46 -16.17 18.91
CA GLU A 171 11.91 -15.67 20.17
C GLU A 171 11.95 -14.12 20.27
N THR A 172 13.03 -13.51 19.80
CA THR A 172 13.14 -12.05 19.75
C THR A 172 12.10 -11.47 18.80
N GLN A 173 11.94 -12.06 17.62
CA GLN A 173 10.94 -11.65 16.64
C GLN A 173 9.51 -11.83 17.18
N THR A 174 9.21 -12.93 17.87
CA THR A 174 7.92 -13.13 18.55
C THR A 174 7.64 -11.98 19.52
N ASN A 175 8.55 -11.75 20.47
CA ASN A 175 8.35 -10.78 21.54
C ASN A 175 8.31 -9.34 21.00
N TRP A 176 9.18 -9.01 20.05
CA TRP A 176 9.22 -7.70 19.42
C TRP A 176 7.92 -7.41 18.67
N ASN A 177 7.50 -8.30 17.77
CA ASN A 177 6.32 -8.07 16.93
C ASN A 177 5.01 -8.09 17.72
N LYS A 178 4.94 -8.87 18.81
CA LYS A 178 3.85 -8.79 19.78
C LYS A 178 3.77 -7.41 20.43
N ALA A 179 4.90 -6.80 20.79
CA ALA A 179 4.94 -5.50 21.44
C ALA A 179 4.58 -4.34 20.50
N ILE A 180 4.95 -4.43 19.22
CA ILE A 180 4.66 -3.38 18.23
C ILE A 180 3.41 -3.65 17.39
N HIS A 181 2.69 -4.74 17.67
CA HIS A 181 1.50 -5.17 16.95
C HIS A 181 1.73 -5.30 15.42
N GLN A 182 2.76 -6.05 15.03
CA GLN A 182 3.11 -6.31 13.63
C GLN A 182 3.30 -7.80 13.34
N LEU A 183 3.44 -8.12 12.05
CA LEU A 183 3.74 -9.48 11.58
C LEU A 183 5.24 -9.78 11.68
N PRO A 184 5.65 -10.89 12.30
CA PRO A 184 7.06 -11.25 12.33
C PRO A 184 7.54 -11.76 10.96
N PRO A 185 8.64 -11.21 10.40
CA PRO A 185 9.22 -11.70 9.14
C PRO A 185 9.94 -13.06 9.28
N ASN A 186 10.23 -13.51 10.51
CA ASN A 186 10.85 -14.81 10.73
C ASN A 186 9.78 -15.90 10.77
N SER A 187 9.85 -16.86 9.84
CA SER A 187 8.89 -17.97 9.69
C SER A 187 8.83 -18.95 10.87
N LYS A 188 9.77 -18.86 11.83
CA LYS A 188 9.77 -19.65 13.06
C LYS A 188 9.29 -18.86 14.29
N ALA A 189 9.01 -17.57 14.15
CA ALA A 189 8.43 -16.77 15.22
C ALA A 189 6.92 -17.07 15.35
N GLU A 190 6.37 -16.81 16.52
CA GLU A 190 4.93 -16.92 16.75
C GLU A 190 4.23 -15.66 16.25
N VAL A 191 3.10 -15.86 15.56
CA VAL A 191 2.23 -14.78 15.10
C VAL A 191 1.25 -14.45 16.21
N GLY A 192 1.11 -13.16 16.55
CA GLY A 192 0.19 -12.70 17.59
C GLY A 192 -1.27 -13.03 17.30
N ASP A 193 -2.09 -13.23 18.34
CA ASP A 193 -3.49 -13.65 18.28
C ASP A 193 -4.50 -12.52 18.04
N ASP A 194 -4.03 -11.28 17.88
CA ASP A 194 -4.88 -10.13 17.52
C ASP A 194 -5.54 -10.38 16.15
N LYS A 195 -6.83 -10.02 16.05
CA LYS A 195 -7.68 -10.20 14.86
C LYS A 195 -6.98 -9.72 13.58
N PHE A 196 -6.48 -8.49 13.58
CA PHE A 196 -5.91 -7.86 12.38
C PHE A 196 -4.57 -8.49 12.00
N ILE A 197 -3.82 -8.99 12.99
CA ILE A 197 -2.58 -9.73 12.77
C ILE A 197 -2.88 -11.08 12.12
N GLN A 198 -3.87 -11.82 12.60
CA GLN A 198 -4.25 -13.10 12.02
C GLN A 198 -4.80 -12.95 10.60
N GLU A 199 -5.64 -11.96 10.35
CA GLU A 199 -6.19 -11.68 9.01
C GLU A 199 -5.09 -11.24 8.02
N GLY A 200 -4.21 -10.33 8.44
CA GLY A 200 -3.07 -9.91 7.62
C GLY A 200 -2.10 -11.07 7.33
N PHE A 201 -1.81 -11.90 8.34
CA PHE A 201 -0.97 -13.09 8.16
C PHE A 201 -1.56 -14.09 7.16
N ALA A 202 -2.88 -14.33 7.23
CA ALA A 202 -3.56 -15.21 6.31
C ALA A 202 -3.50 -14.68 4.86
N VAL A 203 -3.68 -13.37 4.66
CA VAL A 203 -3.59 -12.74 3.33
C VAL A 203 -2.17 -12.88 2.76
N VAL A 204 -1.15 -12.47 3.51
CA VAL A 204 0.25 -12.51 3.05
C VAL A 204 0.74 -13.95 2.82
N SER A 205 0.35 -14.90 3.66
CA SER A 205 0.76 -16.30 3.54
C SER A 205 0.17 -17.03 2.33
N ASN A 206 -0.95 -16.54 1.79
CA ASN A 206 -1.62 -17.11 0.62
C ASN A 206 -1.40 -16.28 -0.65
N ALA A 207 -0.61 -15.21 -0.58
CA ALA A 207 -0.31 -14.37 -1.74
C ALA A 207 0.55 -15.13 -2.77
N ALA A 208 0.22 -14.96 -4.06
CA ALA A 208 0.98 -15.52 -5.17
C ALA A 208 2.35 -14.84 -5.37
N GLY A 209 2.52 -13.64 -4.82
CA GLY A 209 3.76 -12.87 -4.81
C GLY A 209 3.69 -11.74 -3.80
N LEU A 210 4.85 -11.32 -3.29
CA LEU A 210 4.99 -10.21 -2.34
C LEU A 210 5.78 -9.08 -2.99
N ALA A 211 5.12 -7.93 -3.17
CA ALA A 211 5.75 -6.69 -3.61
C ALA A 211 6.15 -5.86 -2.38
N GLN A 212 7.08 -4.92 -2.55
CA GLN A 212 7.24 -3.82 -1.60
C GLN A 212 6.35 -2.66 -2.03
N PHE A 213 6.32 -1.58 -1.25
CA PHE A 213 5.76 -0.33 -1.76
C PHE A 213 6.54 0.12 -3.00
N TYR A 214 5.85 0.76 -3.95
CA TYR A 214 6.43 1.30 -5.19
C TYR A 214 7.78 2.00 -4.99
N ASP A 215 7.89 2.82 -3.94
CA ASP A 215 9.07 3.63 -3.65
C ASP A 215 10.26 2.84 -3.07
N ARG A 216 10.03 1.58 -2.70
CA ARG A 216 11.04 0.60 -2.30
C ARG A 216 11.43 -0.33 -3.46
N ASP A 217 10.51 -0.59 -4.40
CA ASP A 217 10.77 -1.43 -5.57
C ASP A 217 11.38 -0.67 -6.76
N ALA A 218 11.17 0.65 -6.86
CA ALA A 218 11.79 1.50 -7.87
C ALA A 218 13.05 2.23 -7.33
N PRO A 219 14.04 2.57 -8.18
CA PRO A 219 15.13 3.45 -7.79
C PRO A 219 14.60 4.81 -7.33
N ALA A 220 15.24 5.41 -6.31
CA ALA A 220 14.74 6.61 -5.65
C ALA A 220 14.34 7.77 -6.58
N ALA A 221 15.08 7.98 -7.68
CA ALA A 221 14.77 9.00 -8.67
C ALA A 221 13.46 8.70 -9.43
N MET A 222 13.24 7.44 -9.82
CA MET A 222 11.98 7.01 -10.44
C MET A 222 10.83 7.04 -9.44
N ALA A 223 11.06 6.53 -8.22
CA ALA A 223 10.09 6.55 -7.14
C ALA A 223 9.56 7.97 -6.89
N SER A 224 10.46 8.95 -6.78
CA SER A 224 10.09 10.34 -6.54
C SER A 224 9.17 10.91 -7.62
N GLU A 225 9.50 10.71 -8.90
CA GLU A 225 8.69 11.24 -10.00
C GLU A 225 7.39 10.45 -10.20
N GLY A 226 7.43 9.13 -10.05
CA GLY A 226 6.25 8.26 -10.10
C GLY A 226 5.20 8.66 -9.08
N MET A 227 5.60 8.78 -7.81
CA MET A 227 4.69 9.17 -6.74
C MET A 227 4.11 10.59 -6.91
N LYS A 228 4.87 11.54 -7.46
CA LYS A 228 4.33 12.86 -7.83
C LYS A 228 3.29 12.75 -8.94
N GLY A 229 3.56 11.94 -9.96
CA GLY A 229 2.63 11.67 -11.05
C GLY A 229 1.34 11.01 -10.55
N PHE A 230 1.43 10.09 -9.60
CA PHE A 230 0.28 9.43 -8.97
C PHE A 230 -0.62 10.40 -8.22
N GLN A 231 -0.05 11.26 -7.37
CA GLN A 231 -0.84 12.31 -6.72
C GLN A 231 -1.39 13.33 -7.73
N GLU A 232 -0.61 13.72 -8.75
CA GLU A 232 -1.08 14.62 -9.81
C GLU A 232 -2.30 14.02 -10.54
N PHE A 233 -2.27 12.71 -10.83
CA PHE A 233 -3.38 12.00 -11.43
C PHE A 233 -4.63 11.99 -10.53
N MET A 234 -4.47 11.78 -9.22
CA MET A 234 -5.60 11.86 -8.27
C MET A 234 -6.27 13.25 -8.30
N LEU A 235 -5.46 14.32 -8.39
CA LEU A 235 -5.96 15.69 -8.42
C LEU A 235 -6.56 16.08 -9.77
N ASP A 236 -6.00 15.57 -10.87
CA ASP A 236 -6.45 15.86 -12.23
C ASP A 236 -6.21 14.66 -13.18
N PRO A 237 -7.20 13.74 -13.28
CA PRO A 237 -7.11 12.58 -14.16
C PRO A 237 -6.98 12.92 -15.65
N SER A 238 -7.29 14.16 -16.06
CA SER A 238 -7.18 14.57 -17.47
C SER A 238 -5.73 14.66 -17.95
N LYS A 239 -4.78 14.70 -17.02
CA LYS A 239 -3.35 14.80 -17.31
C LYS A 239 -2.64 13.46 -17.52
N LEU A 240 -3.38 12.34 -17.50
CA LEU A 240 -2.80 11.00 -17.52
C LEU A 240 -1.73 10.83 -18.62
N ASP A 241 -2.01 11.20 -19.86
CA ASP A 241 -1.05 11.02 -20.96
C ASP A 241 0.26 11.78 -20.73
N ALA A 242 0.16 13.05 -20.32
CA ALA A 242 1.34 13.85 -20.01
C ALA A 242 2.14 13.30 -18.82
N ILE A 243 1.45 12.73 -17.83
CA ILE A 243 2.10 12.06 -16.69
C ILE A 243 2.86 10.82 -17.17
N LEU A 244 2.22 9.92 -17.91
CA LEU A 244 2.84 8.66 -18.35
C LEU A 244 4.03 8.91 -19.29
N GLU A 245 3.92 9.85 -20.23
CA GLU A 245 5.02 10.23 -21.13
C GLU A 245 6.23 10.79 -20.35
N ARG A 246 5.96 11.63 -19.34
CA ARG A 246 7.01 12.17 -18.47
C ARG A 246 7.68 11.06 -17.65
N LEU A 247 6.92 10.11 -17.11
CA LEU A 247 7.47 8.99 -16.36
C LEU A 247 8.31 8.05 -17.23
N ASP A 248 7.92 7.81 -18.48
CA ASP A 248 8.74 7.07 -19.44
C ASP A 248 10.08 7.77 -19.75
N ALA A 249 10.06 9.10 -19.87
CA ALA A 249 11.29 9.87 -20.07
C ALA A 249 12.23 9.78 -18.85
N VAL A 250 11.68 9.83 -17.63
CA VAL A 250 12.45 9.61 -16.39
C VAL A 250 12.98 8.18 -16.31
N GLN A 251 12.14 7.19 -16.63
CA GLN A 251 12.54 5.78 -16.65
C GLN A 251 13.71 5.53 -17.60
N ALA A 252 13.66 6.10 -18.81
CA ALA A 252 14.74 5.97 -19.78
C ALA A 252 16.07 6.59 -19.31
N ASP A 253 16.04 7.54 -18.37
CA ASP A 253 17.24 8.13 -17.77
C ASP A 253 17.75 7.33 -16.56
N VAL A 254 16.84 6.89 -15.69
CA VAL A 254 17.16 6.26 -14.41
C VAL A 254 17.66 4.82 -14.55
N TYR A 255 17.14 4.05 -15.52
CA TYR A 255 17.42 2.62 -15.68
C TYR A 255 18.46 2.31 -16.77
N LYS A 256 19.36 3.27 -17.06
CA LYS A 256 20.47 3.08 -18.00
C LYS A 256 21.52 2.09 -17.51
#